data_AF-A0A3B0T2H7-F1
#
_entry.id   AF-A0A3B0T2H7-F1
#
_cell.length_a   1.000
_cell.length_b   1.000
_cell.length_c   1.000
_cell.angle_alpha   90.00
_cell.angle_beta   90.00
_cell.angle_gamma   90.00
#
_symmetry.space_group_name_H-M   'P 1'
#
loop_
_entity.id
_entity.type
_entity.pdbx_description
1 polymer ?
#
loop_
_entity_poly.entity_id
_entity_poly.type
_entity_poly.pdbx_seq_one_letter_code
_entity_poly.pdbx_strand_id
1 'polypeptide(L)'
;MPDDAANLFVVLSARQMNKKLFIISRASLVTFQKKLLLAGANKGIMPDKIGGDHMASLVVMPDLITFMDKLSTEGEHTTNIEEVPIENFSDKLDCNTLRDLDLRKKTSCTAIGYIAPDGKYIINPEADM
;
A
#
# COMPACT_ATOMS: atom_id res chain seq x y z
N MET A 1 -21.96 13.23 -4.32
CA MET A 1 -21.39 14.44 -3.66
C MET A 1 -19.91 14.19 -3.39
N PRO A 2 -18.97 15.00 -3.88
CA PRO A 2 -17.70 15.15 -3.21
C PRO A 2 -17.46 16.64 -2.94
N ASP A 3 -18.04 17.14 -1.84
CA ASP A 3 -17.63 18.44 -1.35
C ASP A 3 -16.39 18.23 -0.47
N ASP A 4 -15.21 18.50 -1.03
CA ASP A 4 -13.94 18.39 -0.33
C ASP A 4 -13.91 19.26 0.94
N ALA A 5 -14.71 20.35 0.98
CA ALA A 5 -14.87 21.16 2.19
C ALA A 5 -15.62 20.39 3.29
N ALA A 6 -16.72 19.70 2.95
CA ALA A 6 -17.44 18.85 3.90
C ALA A 6 -16.54 17.72 4.44
N ASN A 7 -15.74 17.09 3.56
CA ASN A 7 -14.77 16.09 3.98
C ASN A 7 -13.78 16.64 5.01
N LEU A 8 -13.31 17.89 4.82
CA LEU A 8 -12.41 18.55 5.78
C LEU A 8 -13.07 18.71 7.16
N PHE A 9 -14.33 19.16 7.22
CA PHE A 9 -15.07 19.28 8.47
C PHE A 9 -15.25 17.94 9.18
N VAL A 10 -15.59 16.88 8.43
CA VAL A 10 -15.74 15.52 8.98
C VAL A 10 -14.42 15.00 9.54
N VAL A 11 -13.32 15.19 8.81
CA VAL A 11 -11.97 14.79 9.26
C VAL A 11 -11.59 15.50 10.56
N LEU A 12 -11.77 16.83 10.63
CA LEU A 12 -11.48 17.61 11.85
C LEU A 12 -12.31 17.13 13.04
N SER A 13 -13.61 16.91 12.82
CA SER A 13 -14.54 16.46 13.86
C SER A 13 -14.16 15.07 14.37
N ALA A 14 -13.92 14.13 13.45
CA ALA A 14 -13.51 12.76 13.78
C ALA A 14 -12.17 12.75 14.54
N ARG A 15 -11.20 13.57 14.11
CA ARG A 15 -9.90 13.67 14.77
C ARG A 15 -9.99 14.31 16.16
N GLN A 16 -10.88 15.29 16.34
CA GLN A 16 -11.14 15.90 17.64
C GLN A 16 -11.79 14.91 18.61
N MET A 17 -12.72 14.08 18.13
CA MET A 17 -13.35 13.03 18.93
C MET A 17 -12.39 11.91 19.29
N ASN A 18 -11.52 11.50 18.36
CA ASN A 18 -10.53 10.45 18.61
C ASN A 18 -9.21 10.72 17.87
N LYS A 19 -8.21 11.10 18.64
CA LYS A 19 -6.84 11.37 18.15
C LYS A 19 -6.13 10.14 17.58
N LYS A 20 -6.60 8.92 17.88
CA LYS A 20 -6.01 7.65 17.41
C LYS A 20 -6.75 7.03 16.23
N LEU A 21 -7.91 7.58 15.82
CA LEU A 21 -8.69 7.03 14.70
C LEU A 21 -7.87 7.01 13.40
N PHE A 22 -7.94 5.93 12.62
CA PHE A 22 -7.33 5.90 11.29
C PHE A 22 -8.33 6.46 10.27
N ILE A 23 -8.05 7.64 9.72
CA ILE A 23 -8.97 8.39 8.85
C ILE A 23 -8.46 8.33 7.40
N ILE A 24 -9.31 7.82 6.51
CA ILE A 24 -9.09 7.86 5.05
C ILE A 24 -10.17 8.76 4.44
N SER A 25 -9.78 9.71 3.60
CA SER A 25 -10.73 10.61 2.94
C SER A 25 -10.45 10.76 1.45
N ARG A 26 -11.50 10.89 0.64
CA ARG A 26 -11.39 11.21 -0.79
C ARG A 26 -11.11 12.71 -0.96
N ALA A 27 -10.16 13.02 -1.82
CA ALA A 27 -9.88 14.37 -2.31
C ALA A 27 -10.14 14.45 -3.81
N SER A 28 -10.72 15.56 -4.26
CA SER A 28 -10.98 15.80 -5.68
C SER A 28 -9.81 16.54 -6.36
N LEU A 29 -9.05 17.33 -5.59
CA LEU A 29 -7.85 18.05 -6.08
C LEU A 29 -6.62 17.77 -5.22
N VAL A 30 -5.43 17.89 -5.82
CA VAL A 30 -4.13 17.72 -5.13
C VAL A 30 -3.98 18.70 -3.97
N THR A 31 -4.49 19.93 -4.13
CA THR A 31 -4.48 20.95 -3.08
C THR A 31 -5.34 20.55 -1.89
N PHE A 32 -6.50 19.92 -2.13
CA PHE A 32 -7.38 19.43 -1.06
C PHE A 32 -6.83 18.19 -0.37
N GLN A 33 -6.16 17.28 -1.10
CA GLN A 33 -5.47 16.14 -0.50
C GLN A 33 -4.48 16.60 0.59
N LYS A 34 -3.66 17.62 0.28
CA LYS A 34 -2.73 18.22 1.27
C LYS A 34 -3.46 18.80 2.48
N LYS A 35 -4.58 19.50 2.25
CA LYS A 35 -5.40 20.09 3.33
C LYS A 35 -6.01 19.01 4.23
N LEU A 36 -6.48 17.90 3.67
CA LEU A 36 -7.05 16.78 4.43
C LEU A 36 -5.99 16.12 5.33
N LEU A 37 -4.77 15.91 4.81
CA LEU A 37 -3.64 15.41 5.60
C LEU A 37 -3.31 16.37 6.76
N LEU A 38 -3.25 17.68 6.48
CA LEU A 38 -3.01 18.70 7.51
C LEU A 38 -4.13 18.75 8.56
N ALA A 39 -5.38 18.50 8.17
CA ALA A 39 -6.52 18.41 9.08
C ALA A 39 -6.52 17.15 9.96
N GLY A 40 -5.63 16.19 9.71
CA GLY A 40 -5.47 14.98 10.51
C GLY A 40 -6.01 13.72 9.87
N ALA A 41 -6.31 13.71 8.56
CA ALA A 41 -6.49 12.47 7.83
C ALA A 41 -5.16 11.69 7.76
N ASN A 42 -5.21 10.37 7.96
CA ASN A 42 -4.02 9.52 7.81
C ASN A 42 -3.69 9.30 6.33
N LYS A 43 -4.72 9.17 5.48
CA LYS A 43 -4.55 9.06 4.02
C LYS A 43 -5.59 9.91 3.29
N GLY A 44 -5.13 10.67 2.30
CA GLY A 44 -5.99 11.34 1.31
C GLY A 44 -5.88 10.62 -0.02
N ILE A 45 -6.98 10.06 -0.53
CA ILE A 45 -7.00 9.31 -1.80
C ILE A 45 -7.60 10.20 -2.89
N MET A 46 -6.98 10.21 -4.07
CA MET A 46 -7.50 10.90 -5.25
C MET A 46 -7.85 9.89 -6.36
N PRO A 47 -9.06 9.31 -6.35
CA PRO A 47 -9.45 8.26 -7.30
C PRO A 47 -9.34 8.71 -8.74
N ASP A 48 -9.75 9.95 -9.04
CA ASP A 48 -9.79 10.45 -10.42
C ASP A 48 -8.36 10.61 -11.00
N LYS A 49 -7.40 11.01 -10.16
CA LYS A 49 -5.98 11.05 -10.55
C LYS A 49 -5.42 9.64 -10.72
N ILE A 50 -5.68 8.74 -9.76
CA ILE A 50 -5.19 7.35 -9.82
C ILE A 50 -5.74 6.67 -11.09
N GLY A 51 -7.03 6.84 -11.38
CA GLY A 51 -7.66 6.32 -12.59
C GLY A 51 -7.08 6.96 -13.86
N GLY A 52 -6.84 8.29 -13.85
CA GLY A 52 -6.19 9.00 -14.97
C GLY A 52 -4.77 8.51 -15.25
N ASP A 53 -3.94 8.39 -14.21
CA ASP A 53 -2.57 7.89 -14.30
C ASP A 53 -2.56 6.42 -14.77
N HIS A 54 -3.51 5.62 -14.29
CA HIS A 54 -3.70 4.23 -14.73
C HIS A 54 -4.11 4.16 -16.21
N MET A 55 -5.06 4.99 -16.67
CA MET A 55 -5.46 5.08 -18.08
C MET A 55 -4.29 5.50 -18.98
N ALA A 56 -3.49 6.49 -18.58
CA ALA A 56 -2.29 6.87 -19.32
C ALA A 56 -1.28 5.73 -19.39
N SER A 57 -1.10 5.00 -18.29
CA SER A 57 -0.19 3.86 -18.22
C SER A 57 -0.64 2.68 -19.09
N LEU A 58 -1.95 2.44 -19.24
CA LEU A 58 -2.47 1.44 -20.18
C LEU A 58 -2.11 1.75 -21.64
N VAL A 59 -1.98 3.03 -21.99
CA VAL A 59 -1.57 3.43 -23.35
C VAL A 59 -0.07 3.29 -23.55
N VAL A 60 0.74 3.65 -22.53
CA VAL A 60 2.20 3.67 -22.64
C VAL A 60 2.83 2.29 -22.41
N MET A 61 2.32 1.53 -21.44
CA MET A 61 2.86 0.22 -21.01
C MET A 61 1.72 -0.78 -20.68
N PRO A 62 0.88 -1.16 -21.67
CA PRO A 62 -0.28 -2.01 -21.44
C PRO A 62 0.07 -3.36 -20.79
N ASP A 63 1.14 -4.00 -21.23
CA ASP A 63 1.53 -5.34 -20.77
C ASP A 63 1.95 -5.34 -19.30
N LEU A 64 2.66 -4.31 -18.86
CA LEU A 64 3.09 -4.15 -17.47
C LEU A 64 1.89 -3.94 -16.53
N ILE A 65 0.96 -3.07 -16.91
CA ILE A 65 -0.25 -2.79 -16.12
C ILE A 65 -1.14 -4.04 -16.05
N THR A 66 -1.35 -4.70 -17.19
CA THR A 66 -2.11 -5.96 -17.23
C THR A 66 -1.46 -7.06 -16.38
N PHE A 67 -0.13 -7.11 -16.33
CA PHE A 67 0.59 -8.02 -15.44
C PHE A 67 0.36 -7.68 -13.97
N MET A 68 0.45 -6.40 -13.59
CA MET A 68 0.19 -5.95 -12.21
C MET A 68 -1.26 -6.20 -11.77
N ASP A 69 -2.23 -5.98 -12.66
CA ASP A 69 -3.65 -6.25 -12.37
C ASP A 69 -3.90 -7.75 -12.16
N LYS A 70 -3.24 -8.62 -12.93
CA LYS A 70 -3.30 -10.09 -12.74
C LYS A 70 -2.70 -10.56 -11.42
N LEU A 71 -1.72 -9.83 -10.87
CA LEU A 71 -1.16 -10.12 -9.54
C LEU A 71 -2.02 -9.59 -8.40
N SER A 72 -2.89 -8.61 -8.68
CA SER A 72 -3.66 -7.87 -7.67
C SER A 72 -5.13 -8.31 -7.58
N THR A 73 -5.64 -9.02 -8.59
CA THR A 73 -7.05 -9.43 -8.64
C THR A 73 -7.21 -10.81 -8.01
N GLU A 74 -7.97 -10.90 -6.92
CA GLU A 74 -8.39 -12.17 -6.32
C GLU A 74 -9.24 -12.97 -7.32
N GLY A 75 -8.69 -14.08 -7.81
CA GLY A 75 -9.36 -15.02 -8.70
C GLY A 75 -8.64 -16.36 -8.72
N GLU A 76 -9.41 -17.45 -8.80
CA GLU A 76 -9.13 -18.84 -8.41
C GLU A 76 -7.74 -19.47 -8.67
N HIS A 77 -6.82 -18.87 -9.46
CA HIS A 77 -5.50 -19.44 -9.73
C HIS A 77 -4.36 -18.42 -9.99
N THR A 78 -4.39 -17.21 -9.41
CA THR A 78 -3.36 -16.19 -9.69
C THR A 78 -2.48 -15.86 -8.48
N THR A 79 -1.19 -15.62 -8.75
CA THR A 79 -0.17 -15.22 -7.78
C THR A 79 -0.60 -13.93 -7.06
N ASN A 80 -1.16 -14.05 -5.86
CA ASN A 80 -1.53 -12.91 -5.03
C ASN A 80 -0.30 -12.27 -4.38
N ILE A 81 -0.27 -10.94 -4.37
CA ILE A 81 0.67 -10.18 -3.55
C ILE A 81 0.07 -10.05 -2.16
N GLU A 82 0.70 -10.66 -1.16
CA GLU A 82 0.28 -10.59 0.23
C GLU A 82 1.36 -9.96 1.12
N GLU A 83 0.92 -9.17 2.10
CA GLU A 83 1.77 -8.66 3.17
C GLU A 83 1.73 -9.66 4.33
N VAL A 84 2.90 -10.23 4.68
CA VAL A 84 3.03 -11.19 5.76
C VAL A 84 3.87 -10.58 6.89
N PRO A 85 3.35 -10.47 8.13
CA PRO A 85 4.13 -9.96 9.24
C PRO A 85 5.27 -10.92 9.60
N ILE A 86 6.43 -10.37 9.93
CA ILE A 86 7.65 -11.13 10.26
C ILE A 86 7.44 -12.01 11.50
N GLU A 87 6.53 -11.61 12.40
CA GLU A 87 6.15 -12.38 13.58
C GLU A 87 5.65 -13.79 13.23
N ASN A 88 5.05 -14.00 12.05
CA ASN A 88 4.66 -15.34 11.59
C ASN A 88 5.85 -16.26 11.28
N PHE A 89 7.07 -15.72 11.26
CA PHE A 89 8.31 -16.46 11.08
C PHE A 89 9.12 -16.58 12.38
N SER A 90 8.59 -16.10 13.53
CA SER A 90 9.29 -16.01 14.82
C SER A 90 9.84 -17.33 15.35
N ASP A 91 9.31 -18.47 14.92
CA ASP A 91 9.80 -19.80 15.32
C ASP A 91 11.17 -20.15 14.71
N LYS A 92 11.69 -19.31 13.80
CA LYS A 92 13.00 -19.45 13.13
C LYS A 92 13.98 -18.37 13.60
N LEU A 93 14.21 -18.30 14.91
CA LEU A 93 15.01 -17.30 15.62
C LEU A 93 16.47 -17.10 15.15
N ASP A 94 17.01 -17.96 14.27
CA ASP A 94 18.38 -17.86 13.75
C ASP A 94 18.47 -17.35 12.29
N CYS A 95 17.35 -16.97 11.66
CA CYS A 95 17.37 -16.41 10.31
C CYS A 95 17.66 -14.90 10.37
N ASN A 96 18.92 -14.53 10.20
CA ASN A 96 19.35 -13.12 10.17
C ASN A 96 19.20 -12.47 8.80
N THR A 97 19.04 -13.28 7.74
CA THR A 97 18.96 -12.78 6.36
C THR A 97 17.80 -13.39 5.58
N LEU A 98 17.34 -12.69 4.53
CA LEU A 98 16.36 -13.20 3.56
C LEU A 98 16.78 -14.55 2.95
N ARG A 99 18.09 -14.75 2.80
CA ARG A 99 18.71 -15.98 2.31
C ARG A 99 18.50 -17.15 3.27
N ASP A 100 18.61 -16.93 4.58
CA ASP A 100 18.44 -17.98 5.60
C ASP A 100 16.98 -18.47 5.71
N LEU A 101 16.03 -17.57 5.43
CA LEU A 101 14.61 -17.92 5.41
C LEU A 101 14.30 -18.95 4.31
N ASP A 102 15.04 -18.94 3.20
CA ASP A 102 14.91 -19.88 2.07
C ASP A 102 13.45 -19.93 1.55
N LEU A 103 12.77 -18.78 1.55
CA LEU A 103 11.32 -18.63 1.32
C LEU A 103 10.87 -19.35 0.04
N ARG A 104 11.56 -19.13 -1.07
CA ARG A 104 11.20 -19.74 -2.35
C ARG A 104 11.30 -21.27 -2.33
N LYS A 105 12.25 -21.86 -1.61
CA LYS A 105 12.36 -23.33 -1.51
C LYS A 105 11.27 -23.92 -0.62
N LYS A 106 10.90 -23.22 0.45
CA LYS A 106 9.96 -23.73 1.47
C LYS A 106 8.50 -23.48 1.12
N THR A 107 8.19 -22.31 0.54
CA THR A 107 6.81 -21.85 0.30
C THR A 107 6.53 -21.51 -1.16
N SER A 108 7.52 -21.54 -2.05
CA SER A 108 7.43 -21.07 -3.45
C SER A 108 7.08 -19.58 -3.60
N CYS A 109 6.99 -18.82 -2.51
CA CYS A 109 6.73 -17.38 -2.55
C CYS A 109 7.97 -16.62 -3.01
N THR A 110 7.75 -15.52 -3.74
CA THR A 110 8.80 -14.58 -4.13
C THR A 110 8.68 -13.33 -3.27
N ALA A 111 9.75 -12.94 -2.57
CA ALA A 111 9.81 -11.68 -1.85
C ALA A 111 9.99 -10.54 -2.85
N ILE A 112 9.01 -9.63 -2.95
CA ILE A 112 9.03 -8.49 -3.88
C ILE A 112 9.48 -7.21 -3.17
N GLY A 113 9.29 -7.14 -1.84
CA GLY A 113 9.68 -6.00 -1.02
C GLY A 113 9.74 -6.33 0.47
N TYR A 114 10.43 -5.49 1.21
CA TYR A 114 10.53 -5.52 2.67
C TYR A 114 10.08 -4.18 3.24
N ILE A 115 9.27 -4.22 4.30
CA ILE A 115 8.86 -3.03 5.05
C ILE A 115 9.66 -3.01 6.34
N ALA A 116 10.56 -2.05 6.46
CA ALA A 116 11.36 -1.88 7.67
C ALA A 116 10.49 -1.43 8.85
N PRO A 117 10.94 -1.63 10.11
CA PRO A 117 10.18 -1.22 11.31
C PRO A 117 9.88 0.29 11.38
N ASP A 118 10.62 1.11 10.63
CA ASP A 118 10.39 2.55 10.48
C ASP A 118 9.32 2.89 9.43
N GLY A 119 8.74 1.88 8.77
CA GLY A 119 7.74 2.00 7.71
C GLY A 119 8.33 2.28 6.33
N LYS A 120 9.66 2.21 6.16
CA LYS A 120 10.30 2.41 4.86
C LYS A 120 10.14 1.16 3.99
N TYR A 121 9.62 1.36 2.79
CA TYR A 121 9.51 0.32 1.76
C TYR A 121 10.82 0.17 1.00
N ILE A 122 11.37 -1.04 1.01
CA ILE A 122 12.53 -1.45 0.21
C ILE A 122 12.03 -2.42 -0.86
N ILE A 123 12.15 -2.02 -2.12
CA ILE A 123 11.78 -2.85 -3.28
C ILE A 123 12.98 -3.73 -3.62
N ASN A 124 12.74 -5.03 -3.84
CA ASN A 124 13.78 -6.02 -4.11
C ASN A 124 14.94 -5.96 -3.08
N PRO A 125 14.67 -6.29 -1.80
CA PRO A 125 15.70 -6.33 -0.77
C PRO A 125 16.82 -7.31 -1.15
N GLU A 126 18.06 -6.96 -0.83
CA GLU A 126 19.21 -7.84 -1.02
C GLU A 126 19.06 -9.11 -0.16
N ALA A 127 19.55 -10.24 -0.68
CA ALA A 127 19.38 -11.53 -0.01
C ALA A 127 20.12 -11.63 1.34
N ASP A 128 21.17 -10.82 1.51
CA ASP A 128 22.02 -10.80 2.71
C ASP A 128 21.53 -9.80 3.78
N MET A 129 20.36 -9.17 3.56
CA MET A 129 19.68 -8.29 4.52
C MET A 129 18.73 -9.09 5.41
#